data_AF-A0A8T5EGE9-F1
#
_entry.id   AF-A0A8T5EGE9-F1
#
_cell.length_a   1.000
_cell.length_b   1.000
_cell.length_c   1.000
_cell.angle_alpha   90.00
_cell.angle_beta   90.00
_cell.angle_gamma   90.00
#
_symmetry.space_group_name_H-M   'P 1'
#
loop_
_entity.id
_entity.type
_entity.pdbx_description
1 polymer ?
#
loop_
_entity_poly.entity_id
_entity_poly.type
_entity_poly.pdbx_seq_one_letter_code
_entity_poly.pdbx_strand_id
1 'polypeptide(L)'
;KNIATGEVFELYKQACKYFGSNILTSRRITTLLSELDTLGLITAKTVSNGRYGRTKMINSCIPNSIKPMEIMIEAEEMMVAVDNGKYRFQAKI
;
A
#
# COMPACT_ATOMS: atom_id res chain seq x y z
N LYS A 1 -10.83 -3.08 2.40
CA LYS A 1 -10.44 -4.49 2.66
C LYS A 1 -9.23 -4.50 3.59
N ASN A 2 -9.16 -5.46 4.52
CA ASN A 2 -8.08 -5.55 5.51
C ASN A 2 -6.86 -6.25 4.89
N ILE A 3 -5.75 -5.55 4.71
CA ILE A 3 -4.51 -6.09 4.15
C ILE A 3 -3.42 -6.03 5.23
N ALA A 4 -2.65 -7.11 5.42
CA ALA A 4 -1.56 -7.10 6.39
C ALA A 4 -0.40 -6.21 5.91
N THR A 5 0.31 -5.54 6.82
CA THR A 5 1.49 -4.71 6.44
C THR A 5 2.56 -5.46 5.66
N GLY A 6 2.73 -6.77 5.90
CA GLY A 6 3.62 -7.62 5.11
C GLY A 6 3.18 -7.75 3.64
N GLU A 7 1.87 -7.92 3.41
CA GLU A 7 1.30 -7.97 2.05
C GLU A 7 1.42 -6.61 1.36
N VAL A 8 1.17 -5.50 2.08
CA VAL A 8 1.40 -4.14 1.56
C VAL A 8 2.85 -3.93 1.15
N PHE A 9 3.81 -4.40 1.95
CA PHE A 9 5.22 -4.31 1.62
C PHE A 9 5.59 -5.11 0.36
N GLU A 10 5.04 -6.32 0.19
CA GLU A 10 5.25 -7.11 -1.04
C GLU A 10 4.66 -6.45 -2.29
N LEU A 11 3.51 -5.80 -2.16
CA LEU A 11 2.90 -5.01 -3.25
C LEU A 11 3.74 -3.79 -3.60
N TYR A 12 4.19 -3.05 -2.59
CA TYR A 12 5.08 -1.90 -2.75
C TYR A 12 6.37 -2.28 -3.51
N LYS A 13 6.99 -3.42 -3.15
CA LYS A 13 8.18 -3.91 -3.87
C LYS A 13 7.91 -4.17 -5.35
N GLN A 14 6.74 -4.69 -5.70
CA GLN A 14 6.34 -4.90 -7.09
C GLN A 14 6.10 -3.56 -7.79
N ALA A 15 5.43 -2.61 -7.14
CA ALA A 15 5.22 -1.26 -7.67
C ALA A 15 6.55 -0.55 -7.96
N CYS A 16 7.52 -0.61 -7.05
CA CYS A 16 8.86 -0.05 -7.28
C CYS A 16 9.57 -0.65 -8.49
N LYS A 17 9.40 -1.96 -8.75
CA LYS A 17 9.99 -2.61 -9.93
C LYS A 17 9.37 -2.09 -11.22
N TYR A 18 8.06 -1.86 -11.24
CA TYR A 18 7.38 -1.27 -12.40
C TYR A 18 7.78 0.20 -12.60
N PHE A 19 7.93 0.95 -11.52
CA PHE A 19 8.37 2.35 -11.56
C PHE A 19 9.86 2.52 -11.88
N GLY A 20 10.69 1.51 -11.62
CA GLY A 20 12.15 1.58 -11.77
C GLY A 20 12.88 2.26 -10.62
N SER A 21 12.30 2.28 -9.42
CA SER A 21 12.89 2.90 -8.21
C SER A 21 13.43 1.86 -7.22
N ASN A 22 14.37 2.31 -6.40
CA ASN A 22 14.93 1.50 -5.32
C ASN A 22 13.89 1.23 -4.23
N ILE A 23 13.86 -0.01 -3.78
CA ILE A 23 12.95 -0.48 -2.73
C ILE A 23 13.43 0.06 -1.37
N LEU A 24 12.56 0.78 -0.66
CA LEU A 24 12.81 1.16 0.72
C LEU A 24 12.71 -0.05 1.67
N THR A 25 13.34 0.07 2.84
CA THR A 25 13.25 -0.97 3.87
C THR A 25 11.83 -1.05 4.45
N SER A 26 11.46 -2.23 4.95
CA SER A 26 10.16 -2.46 5.61
C SER A 26 9.88 -1.48 6.76
N ARG A 27 10.94 -1.06 7.48
CA ARG A 27 10.85 -0.04 8.54
C ARG A 27 10.40 1.31 7.99
N ARG A 28 10.98 1.78 6.88
CA ARG A 28 10.61 3.07 6.26
C ARG A 28 9.19 3.03 5.72
N ILE A 29 8.78 1.94 5.09
CA ILE A 29 7.40 1.78 4.62
C ILE A 29 6.40 1.79 5.78
N THR A 30 6.74 1.17 6.91
CA THR A 30 5.89 1.23 8.11
C THR A 30 5.74 2.66 8.63
N THR A 31 6.79 3.49 8.55
CA THR A 31 6.72 4.91 8.89
C THR A 31 5.78 5.65 7.94
N LEU A 32 5.95 5.49 6.62
CA LEU A 32 5.07 6.12 5.62
C LEU A 32 3.60 5.70 5.79
N LEU A 33 3.32 4.43 6.09
CA LEU A 33 1.96 3.98 6.38
C LEU A 33 1.39 4.65 7.64
N SER A 34 2.21 4.91 8.65
CA SER A 34 1.77 5.62 9.86
C SER A 34 1.50 7.10 9.58
N GLU A 35 2.26 7.71 8.66
CA GLU A 35 2.00 9.08 8.19
C GLU A 35 0.66 9.15 7.43
N LEU A 36 0.40 8.19 6.52
CA LEU A 36 -0.89 8.10 5.81
C LEU A 36 -2.09 7.87 6.75
N ASP A 37 -1.90 7.09 7.81
CA ASP A 37 -2.90 6.86 8.87
C ASP A 37 -3.20 8.16 9.63
N THR A 38 -2.17 8.96 9.93
CA THR A 38 -2.31 10.28 10.58
C THR A 38 -3.05 11.27 9.67
N LEU A 39 -2.85 11.20 8.35
CA LEU A 39 -3.60 11.99 7.36
C LEU A 39 -5.03 11.50 7.16
N GLY A 40 -5.41 10.35 7.72
CA GLY A 40 -6.74 9.76 7.55
C GLY A 40 -7.01 9.14 6.17
N LEU A 41 -5.96 8.93 5.36
CA LEU A 41 -6.08 8.30 4.04
C LEU A 41 -6.23 6.78 4.14
N ILE A 42 -5.68 6.20 5.21
CA ILE A 42 -5.83 4.80 5.56
C ILE A 42 -6.14 4.67 7.05
N THR A 43 -6.53 3.47 7.47
CA THR A 43 -6.56 3.08 8.89
C THR A 43 -5.61 1.91 9.13
N ALA A 44 -4.71 2.04 10.12
CA ALA A 44 -3.69 1.05 10.46
C ALA A 44 -3.90 0.43 11.86
N LYS A 45 -4.81 -0.54 11.98
CA LYS A 45 -5.17 -1.17 13.25
C LYS A 45 -4.29 -2.38 13.58
N THR A 46 -3.70 -2.39 14.78
CA THR A 46 -2.99 -3.58 15.28
C THR A 46 -4.00 -4.65 15.72
N VAL A 47 -3.88 -5.85 15.17
CA VAL A 47 -4.67 -7.03 15.52
C VAL A 47 -3.75 -8.06 16.19
N SER A 48 -4.24 -8.69 17.27
CA SER A 48 -3.53 -9.76 17.97
C SER A 48 -3.91 -11.12 17.38
N ASN A 49 -2.92 -11.90 16.96
CA ASN A 49 -3.08 -13.26 16.44
C ASN A 49 -2.65 -14.31 17.48
N GLY A 50 -2.69 -13.98 18.77
CA GLY A 50 -2.27 -14.89 19.85
C GLY A 50 -0.78 -15.24 19.78
N ARG A 51 -0.45 -16.54 19.81
CA ARG A 51 0.96 -17.02 19.74
C ARG A 51 1.65 -16.69 18.41
N TYR A 52 0.88 -16.35 17.37
CA TYR A 52 1.41 -15.94 16.07
C TYR A 52 1.78 -14.46 15.99
N GLY A 53 1.74 -13.75 17.13
CA GLY A 53 2.19 -12.36 17.25
C GLY A 53 1.09 -11.35 16.94
N ARG A 54 1.50 -10.15 16.56
CA ARG A 54 0.62 -9.01 16.28
C ARG A 54 0.92 -8.49 14.88
N THR A 55 -0.13 -8.12 14.14
CA THR A 55 0.01 -7.60 12.78
C THR A 55 -0.84 -6.35 12.63
N LYS A 56 -0.31 -5.35 11.93
CA LYS A 56 -1.09 -4.18 11.53
C LYS A 56 -1.90 -4.52 10.30
N MET A 57 -3.21 -4.35 10.38
CA MET A 57 -4.14 -4.45 9.28
C MET A 57 -4.41 -3.05 8.74
N ILE A 58 -4.27 -2.91 7.44
CA ILE A 58 -4.43 -1.66 6.70
C ILE A 58 -5.76 -1.69 5.94
N ASN A 59 -6.53 -0.61 6.03
CA ASN A 59 -7.67 -0.37 5.14
C ASN A 59 -7.56 1.01 4.49
N SER A 60 -7.93 1.11 3.22
CA SER A 60 -8.13 2.40 2.57
C SER A 60 -9.34 3.13 3.17
N CYS A 61 -9.18 4.42 3.45
CA CYS A 61 -10.25 5.33 3.82
C CYS A 61 -10.62 6.29 2.68
N ILE A 62 -9.99 6.12 1.51
CA ILE A 62 -10.27 6.93 0.32
C ILE A 62 -11.67 6.57 -0.22
N PRO A 63 -12.58 7.54 -0.40
CA PRO A 63 -13.90 7.31 -0.99
C PRO A 63 -13.81 6.75 -2.42
N ASN A 64 -14.76 5.89 -2.80
CA ASN A 64 -14.81 5.32 -4.15
C ASN A 64 -14.99 6.36 -5.27
N SER A 65 -15.45 7.58 -4.93
CA SER A 65 -15.54 8.70 -5.87
C SER A 65 -14.17 9.27 -6.26
N ILE A 66 -13.14 9.01 -5.46
CA ILE A 66 -11.76 9.40 -5.73
C ILE A 66 -11.05 8.21 -6.35
N LYS A 67 -10.33 8.46 -7.44
CA LYS A 67 -9.52 7.45 -8.12
C LYS A 67 -8.05 7.81 -7.99
N PRO A 68 -7.34 7.29 -6.97
CA PRO A 68 -5.95 7.68 -6.70
C PRO A 68 -5.00 7.44 -7.87
N MET A 69 -5.19 6.33 -8.60
CA MET A 69 -4.32 5.99 -9.73
C MET A 69 -4.43 7.02 -10.86
N GLU A 70 -5.64 7.48 -11.19
CA GLU A 70 -5.84 8.53 -12.21
C GLU A 70 -5.16 9.84 -11.80
N ILE A 71 -5.32 10.25 -10.54
CA ILE A 71 -4.69 11.47 -10.00
C ILE A 71 -3.16 11.36 -10.03
N MET A 72 -2.61 10.19 -9.67
CA MET A 72 -1.17 9.97 -9.67
C MET A 72 -0.58 9.96 -11.08
N ILE A 73 -1.30 9.38 -12.06
CA ILE A 73 -0.89 9.38 -13.47
C ILE A 73 -0.91 10.79 -14.06
N GLU A 74 -1.91 11.59 -13.72
CA GLU A 74 -2.01 12.99 -14.16
C GLU A 74 -0.85 13.83 -13.60
N ALA A 75 -0.43 13.59 -12.36
CA ALA A 75 0.71 14.25 -11.76
C ALA A 75 2.05 13.78 -12.36
N GLU A 76 2.21 12.47 -12.57
CA GLU A 76 3.44 11.86 -13.05
C GLU A 76 3.14 10.72 -14.05
N GLU A 77 3.36 10.96 -15.34
CA GLU A 77 3.05 10.01 -16.43
C GLU A 77 3.74 8.64 -16.25
N MET A 78 4.93 8.63 -15.63
CA MET A 78 5.67 7.40 -15.33
C MET A 78 4.91 6.42 -14.39
N MET A 79 3.87 6.88 -13.70
CA MET A 79 2.99 6.02 -12.89
C MET A 79 2.13 5.07 -13.72
N VAL A 80 1.99 5.28 -15.03
CA VAL A 80 1.26 4.37 -15.94
C VAL A 80 1.84 2.94 -15.90
N ALA A 81 3.16 2.80 -15.71
CA ALA A 81 3.78 1.48 -15.58
C ALA A 81 3.34 0.74 -14.32
N VAL A 82 3.13 1.49 -13.22
CA VAL A 82 2.65 0.96 -11.93
C VAL A 82 1.18 0.53 -12.05
N ASP A 83 0.35 1.30 -12.74
CA ASP A 83 -1.06 0.99 -12.96
C ASP A 83 -1.27 -0.28 -13.78
N ASN A 84 -0.52 -0.43 -14.88
CA ASN A 84 -0.58 -1.62 -15.74
C ASN A 84 0.13 -2.85 -15.15
N GLY A 85 0.77 -2.70 -14.00
CA GLY A 85 1.48 -3.77 -13.31
C GLY A 85 0.57 -4.92 -12.89
N LYS A 86 1.08 -6.15 -12.96
CA LYS A 86 0.39 -7.34 -12.42
C LYS A 86 0.88 -7.59 -11.00
N TYR A 87 -0.04 -7.52 -10.05
CA TYR A 87 0.29 -7.64 -8.63
C TYR A 87 -0.06 -9.02 -8.08
N ARG A 88 0.87 -9.62 -7.34
CA ARG A 88 0.55 -10.77 -6.50
C ARG A 88 -0.48 -10.34 -5.46
N PHE A 89 -1.48 -11.19 -5.18
CA PHE A 89 -2.62 -10.92 -4.28
C PHE A 89 -3.74 -10.02 -4.84
N GLN A 90 -3.74 -9.69 -6.14
CA GLN A 90 -4.82 -8.90 -6.78
C GLN A 90 -6.22 -9.49 -6.55
N ALA A 91 -6.36 -10.82 -6.47
CA ALA A 91 -7.65 -11.47 -6.19
C ALA A 91 -8.18 -11.23 -4.76
N LYS A 92 -7.34 -10.79 -3.82
CA LYS A 92 -7.74 -10.42 -2.45
C LYS A 92 -8.04 -8.92 -2.31
N ILE A 93 -7.57 -8.09 -3.24
CA ILE A 93 -7.72 -6.62 -3.24
C ILE A 93 -9.03 -6.23 -3.92
#